data_AF-A0A099YTH6-F1
#
_entry.id   AF-A0A099YTH6-F1
#
_cell.length_a   1.000
_cell.length_b   1.000
_cell.length_c   1.000
_cell.angle_alpha   90.00
_cell.angle_beta   90.00
_cell.angle_gamma   90.00
#
_symmetry.space_group_name_H-M   'P 1'
#
loop_
_entity.id
_entity.type
_entity.pdbx_description
1 polymer ?
#
loop_
_entity_poly.entity_id
_entity_poly.type
_entity_poly.pdbx_seq_one_letter_code
_entity_poly.pdbx_strand_id
1 'polypeptide(L)'
;MPCIFIPPENRFKYIWKILIADQPAVTLPNDSAILEVRRDTRPVTFQCETQERGITIASVKYTIYTTPGQERRPRRKTRAEIVLIFSVATGVIVVIGVIFVLVFVIL
;
A
#
# COMPACT_ATOMS: atom_id res chain seq x y z
N MET A 1 7.07 -22.44 -1.17
CA MET A 1 7.67 -21.40 -2.04
C MET A 1 7.57 -20.05 -1.35
N PRO A 2 8.68 -19.32 -1.16
CA PRO A 2 8.63 -17.96 -0.62
C PRO A 2 8.01 -17.02 -1.66
N CYS A 3 6.99 -16.26 -1.27
CA CYS A 3 6.39 -15.26 -2.13
C CYS A 3 7.29 -14.02 -2.17
N ILE A 4 7.57 -13.52 -3.38
CA ILE A 4 8.31 -12.28 -3.57
C ILE A 4 7.33 -11.11 -3.43
N PHE A 5 7.53 -10.26 -2.43
CA PHE A 5 6.80 -9.01 -2.29
C PHE A 5 7.48 -7.95 -3.15
N ILE A 6 6.75 -7.42 -4.13
CA ILE A 6 7.24 -6.33 -4.99
C ILE A 6 6.47 -5.06 -4.58
N PRO A 7 7.17 -3.93 -4.35
CA PRO A 7 6.53 -2.68 -3.99
C PRO A 7 5.56 -2.19 -5.09
N PRO A 8 4.64 -1.28 -4.72
CA PRO A 8 3.50 -0.92 -5.56
C PRO A 8 3.90 0.03 -6.69
N GLU A 9 4.61 -0.48 -7.70
CA GLU A 9 4.88 0.22 -8.96
C GLU A 9 3.74 -0.03 -9.97
N ASN A 10 3.46 0.93 -10.86
CA ASN A 10 2.35 0.82 -11.82
C ASN A 10 2.78 0.17 -13.15
N ARG A 11 4.08 -0.12 -13.31
CA ARG A 11 4.65 -0.63 -14.54
C ARG A 11 5.66 -1.72 -14.22
N PHE A 12 5.38 -2.94 -14.67
CA PHE A 12 6.24 -4.10 -14.46
C PHE A 12 6.84 -4.52 -15.79
N LYS A 13 8.15 -4.74 -15.82
CA LYS A 13 8.83 -5.36 -16.97
C LYS A 13 9.17 -6.80 -16.62
N TYR A 14 8.51 -7.73 -17.29
CA TYR A 14 8.85 -9.15 -17.22
C TYR A 14 9.93 -9.44 -18.25
N ILE A 15 10.92 -10.22 -17.83
CA ILE A 15 12.06 -10.61 -18.66
C ILE A 15 12.29 -12.10 -18.42
N TRP A 16 12.24 -12.88 -19.50
CA TRP A 16 12.61 -14.29 -19.43
C TRP A 16 14.12 -14.45 -19.40
N LYS A 17 14.59 -15.33 -18.50
CA LYS A 17 16.00 -15.70 -18.41
C LYS A 17 16.14 -17.22 -18.45
N ILE A 18 17.08 -17.71 -19.26
CA ILE A 18 17.49 -19.11 -19.25
C ILE A 18 18.45 -19.31 -18.08
N LEU A 19 18.14 -20.30 -17.24
CA LEU A 19 19.05 -20.77 -16.21
C LEU A 19 19.80 -21.98 -16.76
N ILE A 20 21.10 -21.84 -16.95
CA ILE A 20 22.00 -22.92 -17.33
C ILE A 20 22.89 -23.20 -16.12
N ALA A 21 23.11 -24.48 -15.79
CA ALA A 21 23.97 -24.87 -14.68
C ALA A 21 25.36 -24.23 -14.84
N ASP A 22 25.89 -23.71 -13.72
CA ASP A 22 27.21 -23.06 -13.63
C ASP A 22 27.42 -21.84 -14.56
N GLN A 23 26.33 -21.27 -15.08
CA GLN A 23 26.37 -20.07 -15.91
C GLN A 23 25.45 -18.97 -15.35
N PRO A 24 25.77 -17.69 -15.59
CA PRO A 24 24.87 -16.61 -15.25
C PRO A 24 23.59 -16.71 -16.09
N ALA A 25 22.46 -16.31 -15.48
CA ALA A 25 21.16 -16.33 -16.16
C ALA A 25 21.18 -15.44 -17.42
N VAL A 26 20.94 -16.05 -18.58
CA VAL A 26 20.97 -15.35 -19.88
C VAL A 26 19.58 -14.82 -20.20
N THR A 27 19.45 -13.51 -20.42
CA THR A 27 18.17 -12.91 -20.83
C THR A 27 17.85 -13.26 -22.28
N LEU A 28 16.65 -13.77 -22.55
CA LEU A 28 16.25 -14.03 -23.92
C LEU A 28 16.05 -12.69 -24.66
N PRO A 29 16.60 -12.54 -25.87
CA PRO A 29 16.37 -11.36 -26.68
C PRO A 29 14.90 -11.26 -27.08
N ASN A 30 14.35 -10.04 -27.06
CA ASN A 30 12.96 -9.71 -27.42
C ASN A 30 11.85 -10.36 -26.58
N ASP A 31 12.19 -11.10 -25.53
CA ASP A 31 11.22 -11.81 -24.70
C ASP A 31 10.86 -11.00 -23.44
N SER A 32 10.73 -9.68 -23.60
CA SER A 32 10.36 -8.79 -22.52
C SER A 32 8.95 -8.23 -22.73
N ALA A 33 8.10 -8.39 -21.72
CA ALA A 33 6.75 -7.86 -21.72
C ALA A 33 6.65 -6.73 -20.68
N ILE A 34 6.14 -5.57 -21.12
CA ILE A 34 5.82 -4.47 -20.22
C ILE A 34 4.33 -4.56 -19.91
N LEU A 35 4.02 -4.79 -18.64
CA LEU A 35 2.67 -4.70 -18.12
C LEU A 35 2.50 -3.34 -17.45
N GLU A 36 1.59 -2.54 -17.99
CA GLU A 36 1.11 -1.35 -17.33
C GLU A 36 -0.20 -1.68 -16.60
N VAL A 37 -0.19 -1.48 -15.29
CA VAL A 37 -1.30 -1.86 -14.42
C VAL A 37 -2.09 -0.62 -14.08
N ARG A 38 -3.31 -0.56 -14.61
CA ARG A 38 -4.32 0.36 -14.08
C ARG A 38 -4.94 -0.27 -12.84
N ARG A 39 -4.82 0.41 -11.70
CA ARG A 39 -5.43 -0.07 -10.46
C ARG A 39 -6.94 0.20 -10.51
N ASP A 40 -7.71 -0.86 -10.68
CA ASP A 40 -9.15 -0.81 -10.47
C ASP A 40 -9.48 -0.92 -8.97
N THR A 41 -10.77 -0.88 -8.61
CA THR A 41 -11.23 -0.97 -7.22
C THR A 41 -11.21 -2.40 -6.66
N ARG A 42 -10.97 -3.41 -7.51
CA ARG A 42 -10.97 -4.83 -7.16
C ARG A 42 -9.65 -5.48 -7.58
N PRO A 43 -9.18 -6.53 -6.87
CA PRO A 43 -8.03 -7.30 -7.30
C PRO A 43 -8.21 -7.84 -8.72
N VAL A 44 -7.15 -7.77 -9.53
CA VAL A 44 -7.14 -8.27 -10.90
C VAL A 44 -6.07 -9.34 -11.02
N THR A 45 -6.43 -10.47 -11.63
CA THR A 45 -5.49 -11.57 -11.91
C THR A 45 -5.11 -11.53 -13.39
N PHE A 46 -3.82 -11.54 -13.65
CA PHE A 46 -3.26 -11.63 -14.99
C PHE A 46 -2.58 -13.00 -15.15
N GLN A 47 -2.72 -13.57 -16.33
CA GLN A 47 -2.10 -14.84 -16.71
C GLN A 47 -1.50 -14.68 -18.10
N CYS A 48 -0.22 -15.01 -18.23
CA CYS A 48 0.48 -15.04 -19.49
C CYS A 48 0.97 -16.47 -19.73
N GLU A 49 0.70 -17.00 -20.91
CA GLU A 49 1.11 -18.34 -21.32
C GLU A 49 2.06 -18.23 -22.50
N THR A 50 3.21 -18.88 -22.38
CA THR A 50 4.14 -19.11 -23.48
C THR A 50 3.77 -20.43 -24.12
N GLN A 51 3.42 -20.40 -25.40
CA GLN A 51 3.07 -21.60 -26.17
C GLN A 51 4.16 -21.92 -27.18
N GLU A 52 4.50 -23.20 -27.29
CA GLU A 52 5.32 -23.75 -28.35
C GLU A 52 4.48 -24.77 -29.11
N ARG A 53 4.26 -24.54 -30.41
CA ARG A 53 3.43 -25.40 -31.28
C ARG A 53 2.01 -25.65 -30.73
N GLY A 54 1.42 -24.65 -30.09
CA GLY A 54 0.09 -24.74 -29.46
C GLY A 54 0.07 -25.46 -28.11
N ILE A 55 1.23 -25.87 -27.59
CA ILE A 55 1.38 -26.46 -26.26
C ILE A 55 1.93 -25.40 -25.31
N THR A 56 1.25 -25.13 -24.21
CA THR A 56 1.74 -24.21 -23.18
C THR A 56 2.97 -24.80 -22.49
N ILE A 57 4.14 -24.19 -22.69
CA ILE A 57 5.43 -24.62 -22.12
C ILE A 57 5.81 -23.82 -20.86
N ALA A 58 5.23 -22.64 -20.67
CA ALA A 58 5.39 -21.85 -19.46
C ALA A 58 4.14 -21.02 -19.18
N SER A 59 3.83 -20.79 -17.91
CA SER A 59 2.74 -19.91 -17.50
C SER A 59 3.17 -19.07 -16.31
N VAL A 60 2.86 -17.78 -16.37
CA VAL A 60 3.07 -16.85 -15.27
C VAL A 60 1.72 -16.28 -14.88
N LYS A 61 1.31 -16.55 -13.65
CA LYS A 61 0.07 -16.04 -13.05
C LYS A 61 0.41 -15.15 -11.87
N TYR A 62 -0.10 -13.93 -11.86
CA TYR A 62 0.03 -13.02 -10.73
C TYR A 62 -1.30 -12.31 -10.47
N THR A 63 -1.55 -12.04 -9.19
CA THR A 63 -2.73 -11.30 -8.73
C THR A 63 -2.27 -9.98 -8.17
N ILE A 64 -2.82 -8.92 -8.73
CA ILE A 64 -2.58 -7.56 -8.28
C ILE A 64 -3.65 -7.24 -7.26
N TYR A 65 -3.24 -7.24 -5.99
CA TYR A 65 -4.07 -6.75 -4.92
C TYR A 65 -4.11 -5.23 -4.97
N THR A 66 -5.32 -4.70 -5.06
CA THR A 66 -5.56 -3.30 -4.75
C THR A 66 -5.34 -3.13 -3.26
N THR A 67 -4.54 -2.16 -2.85
CA THR A 67 -4.65 -1.68 -1.46
C THR A 67 -6.10 -1.25 -1.22
N PRO A 68 -6.80 -1.78 -0.19
CA PRO A 68 -8.15 -1.33 0.16
C PRO A 68 -8.08 0.10 0.68
N GLY A 69 -7.96 1.06 -0.24
CA GLY A 69 -7.35 2.35 0.08
C GLY A 69 -5.93 2.17 0.68
N GLN A 70 -5.07 3.16 0.69
CA GLN A 70 -5.26 4.28 1.61
C GLN A 70 -6.62 4.28 2.31
N GLU A 71 -6.96 3.21 3.03
CA GLU A 71 -7.64 3.38 4.29
C GLU A 71 -6.75 4.43 4.94
N ARG A 72 -7.29 5.65 5.00
CA ARG A 72 -6.77 6.71 5.84
C ARG A 72 -6.39 5.92 7.07
N ARG A 73 -5.09 5.66 7.32
CA ARG A 73 -4.68 5.28 8.67
C ARG A 73 -5.44 6.33 9.47
N PRO A 74 -6.41 6.00 10.34
CA PRO A 74 -6.94 7.01 11.23
C PRO A 74 -5.67 7.50 11.86
N ARG A 75 -5.23 8.72 11.49
CA ARG A 75 -3.87 9.22 11.73
C ARG A 75 -3.65 8.90 13.18
N ARG A 76 -2.87 7.84 13.48
CA ARG A 76 -3.00 7.11 14.75
C ARG A 76 -2.86 8.17 15.80
N LYS A 77 -4.00 8.56 16.42
CA LYS A 77 -4.16 9.89 17.02
C LYS A 77 -2.96 10.03 17.91
N THR A 78 -2.00 10.84 17.46
CA THR A 78 -0.64 10.66 18.00
C THR A 78 -0.76 11.01 19.47
N ARG A 79 -0.04 10.36 20.38
CA ARG A 79 -0.18 10.63 21.82
C ARG A 79 -0.22 12.13 22.13
N ALA A 80 0.53 12.93 21.36
CA ALA A 80 0.50 14.38 21.34
C ALA A 80 -0.89 15.01 21.05
N GLU A 81 -1.62 14.53 20.04
CA GLU A 81 -2.95 15.03 19.67
C GLU A 81 -4.01 14.73 20.76
N ILE A 82 -3.92 13.56 21.41
CA ILE A 82 -4.79 13.22 22.56
C ILE A 82 -4.49 14.12 23.75
N VAL A 83 -3.20 14.32 24.07
CA VAL A 83 -2.76 15.21 25.16
C VAL A 83 -3.20 16.65 24.90
N LEU A 84 -3.09 17.12 23.65
CA LEU A 84 -3.44 18.49 23.28
C LEU A 84 -4.95 18.75 23.38
N ILE A 85 -5.78 17.79 22.98
CA ILE A 85 -7.24 17.90 23.16
C ILE A 85 -7.60 17.94 24.65
N PHE A 86 -6.98 17.08 25.46
CA PHE A 86 -7.25 17.02 26.89
C PHE A 86 -6.80 18.29 27.63
N SER A 87 -5.64 18.84 27.27
CA SER A 87 -5.14 20.09 27.86
C SER A 87 -6.03 21.28 27.52
N VAL A 88 -6.50 21.38 26.27
CA VAL A 88 -7.40 22.45 25.84
C VAL A 88 -8.74 22.36 26.56
N ALA A 89 -9.35 21.17 26.61
CA ALA A 89 -10.62 20.97 27.30
C ALA A 89 -10.54 21.34 28.80
N THR A 90 -9.48 20.90 29.47
CA THR A 90 -9.25 21.20 30.89
C THR A 90 -9.06 22.71 31.11
N GLY A 91 -8.29 23.38 30.26
CA GLY A 91 -8.09 24.83 30.34
C GLY A 91 -9.39 25.62 30.19
N VAL A 92 -10.24 25.25 29.24
CA VAL A 92 -11.55 25.91 29.03
C VAL A 92 -12.45 25.77 30.26
N ILE A 93 -12.51 24.58 30.87
CA ILE A 93 -13.32 24.33 32.07
C ILE A 93 -12.85 25.20 33.24
N VAL A 94 -11.53 25.31 33.45
CA VAL A 94 -10.96 26.14 34.52
C VAL A 94 -11.31 27.62 34.31
N VAL A 95 -11.18 28.12 33.08
CA VAL A 95 -11.51 29.53 32.76
C VAL A 95 -12.99 29.81 33.02
N ILE A 96 -13.89 28.93 32.60
CA ILE A 96 -15.33 29.08 32.86
C ILE A 96 -15.60 29.09 34.37
N GLY A 97 -14.96 28.21 35.13
CA GLY A 97 -15.09 28.16 36.59
C GLY A 97 -14.66 29.46 37.26
N VAL A 98 -13.52 30.03 36.85
CA VAL A 98 -13.03 31.32 37.38
C VAL A 98 -14.01 32.45 37.07
N ILE A 99 -14.54 32.51 35.85
CA ILE A 99 -15.56 33.51 35.48
C ILE A 99 -16.79 33.36 36.37
N PHE A 100 -17.25 32.14 36.61
CA PHE A 100 -18.41 31.87 37.45
C PHE A 100 -18.19 32.34 38.89
N VAL A 101 -17.03 32.06 39.46
CA VAL A 101 -16.65 32.52 40.81
C VAL A 101 -16.58 34.05 40.87
N LEU A 102 -15.95 34.70 39.88
CA LEU A 102 -15.89 36.16 39.82
C LEU A 102 -17.28 36.79 39.76
N VAL A 103 -18.17 36.23 38.93
CA VAL A 103 -19.56 36.68 38.85
C VAL A 103 -20.26 36.54 40.20
N PHE A 104 -20.12 35.40 40.88
CA PHE A 104 -20.71 35.16 42.20
C PHE A 104 -20.16 36.07 43.31
N VAL A 105 -18.91 36.51 43.21
CA VAL A 105 -18.31 37.43 44.18
C VAL A 105 -18.76 38.88 43.94
N ILE A 106 -19.08 39.22 42.69
CA ILE A 106 -19.51 40.56 42.28
C ILE A 106 -21.03 40.76 42.47
N LEU A 107 -21.84 39.70 42.28
CA LEU A 107 -23.30 39.68 42.53
C LEU A 107 -23.60 39.57 44.03
#